data_AF-A0AAC9JBE3-F1
#
_entry.id   AF-A0AAC9JBE3-F1
#
_cell.length_a   1.000
_cell.length_b   1.000
_cell.length_c   1.000
_cell.angle_alpha   90.00
_cell.angle_beta   90.00
_cell.angle_gamma   90.00
#
_symmetry.space_group_name_H-M   'P 1'
#
loop_
_entity.id
_entity.type
_entity.pdbx_description
1 polymer ?
#
loop_
_entity_poly.entity_id
_entity_poly.type
_entity_poly.pdbx_seq_one_letter_code
_entity_poly.pdbx_strand_id
1 'polypeptide(L)'
;MQPKPFFDPFDDRGQFCDKGPSYLSAIFVANDKERAIAEKTKADVITQFPNKDVVTPILDASTFYPIKGDEIGHQDFYKKSPVRYKFYRWNCGRDQRLKETWGDKAMGKIK
;
A
#
# COMPACT_ATOMS: atom_id res chain seq x y z
N MET A 1 -16.58 8.43 3.61
CA MET A 1 -15.29 8.65 4.32
C MET A 1 -14.20 8.26 3.32
N GLN A 2 -13.31 9.17 2.92
CA GLN A 2 -12.21 8.78 2.02
C GLN A 2 -11.28 7.80 2.78
N PRO A 3 -10.87 6.68 2.18
CA PRO A 3 -9.96 5.74 2.81
C PRO A 3 -8.62 6.42 3.10
N LYS A 4 -8.04 6.13 4.27
CA LYS A 4 -6.71 6.63 4.66
C LYS A 4 -5.65 5.93 3.80
N PRO A 5 -4.78 6.67 3.09
CA PRO A 5 -3.70 6.07 2.32
C PRO A 5 -2.72 5.34 3.24
N PHE A 6 -2.18 4.22 2.75
CA PHE A 6 -1.40 3.27 3.55
C PHE A 6 -0.08 2.83 2.91
N PHE A 7 0.22 3.29 1.69
CA PHE A 7 1.46 3.01 0.96
C PHE A 7 1.95 4.27 0.20
N ASP A 8 3.19 4.26 -0.27
CA ASP A 8 3.78 5.31 -1.11
C ASP A 8 3.71 4.92 -2.60
N PRO A 9 2.95 5.63 -3.44
CA PRO A 9 2.74 5.26 -4.84
C PRO A 9 3.89 5.67 -5.76
N PHE A 10 4.94 6.29 -5.21
CA PHE A 10 6.11 6.78 -5.94
C PHE A 10 7.37 5.92 -5.74
N ASP A 11 7.30 4.89 -4.89
CA ASP A 11 8.45 4.04 -4.55
C ASP A 11 8.50 2.83 -5.49
N ASP A 12 9.43 2.89 -6.43
CA ASP A 12 9.66 1.88 -7.48
C ASP A 12 10.57 0.73 -7.05
N ARG A 13 11.05 0.75 -5.79
CA ARG A 13 12.00 -0.25 -5.25
C ARG A 13 11.44 -1.06 -4.07
N GLY A 14 10.25 -0.73 -3.59
CA GLY A 14 9.59 -1.40 -2.48
C GLY A 14 8.73 -0.43 -1.67
N GLN A 15 8.58 -0.66 -0.38
CA GLN A 15 7.82 0.21 0.51
C GLN A 15 8.60 0.48 1.78
N PHE A 16 8.87 1.76 2.05
CA PHE A 16 9.52 2.21 3.28
C PHE A 16 10.92 1.57 3.44
N CYS A 17 11.17 0.84 4.53
CA CYS A 17 12.39 0.07 4.74
C CYS A 17 12.41 -1.29 4.03
N ASP A 18 11.26 -1.78 3.55
CA ASP A 18 11.16 -3.07 2.85
C ASP A 18 11.44 -2.87 1.37
N LYS A 19 12.51 -3.48 0.86
CA LYS A 19 12.96 -3.31 -0.53
C LYS A 19 13.07 -4.65 -1.25
N GLY A 20 12.74 -4.63 -2.54
CA GLY A 20 12.71 -5.80 -3.39
C GLY A 20 11.36 -6.04 -4.07
N PRO A 21 11.30 -7.00 -5.00
CA PRO A 21 10.16 -7.20 -5.89
C PRO A 21 8.86 -7.55 -5.15
N SER A 22 8.95 -8.29 -4.03
CA SER A 22 7.79 -8.65 -3.21
C SER A 22 7.15 -7.49 -2.47
N TYR A 23 7.79 -6.31 -2.46
CA TYR A 23 7.32 -5.11 -1.77
C TYR A 23 6.87 -4.01 -2.73
N LEU A 24 6.85 -4.27 -4.04
CA LEU A 24 6.33 -3.32 -5.01
C LEU A 24 4.82 -3.17 -4.86
N SER A 25 4.32 -1.96 -5.09
CA SER A 25 2.87 -1.75 -5.20
C SER A 25 2.35 -2.34 -6.51
N ALA A 26 1.10 -2.80 -6.48
CA ALA A 26 0.35 -3.21 -7.66
C ALA A 26 -1.14 -3.24 -7.31
N ILE A 27 -2.00 -3.06 -8.31
CA ILE A 27 -3.43 -3.35 -8.23
C ILE A 27 -3.70 -4.54 -9.14
N PHE A 28 -4.20 -5.64 -8.58
CA PHE A 28 -4.60 -6.82 -9.33
C PHE A 28 -6.10 -6.79 -9.58
N VAL A 29 -6.52 -6.87 -10.85
CA VAL A 29 -7.93 -6.77 -11.26
C VAL A 29 -8.41 -8.09 -11.85
N ALA A 30 -9.61 -8.52 -11.48
CA ALA A 30 -10.19 -9.78 -11.91
C ALA A 30 -11.06 -9.65 -13.19
N ASN A 31 -11.42 -8.43 -13.58
CA ASN A 31 -12.31 -8.15 -14.70
C ASN A 31 -12.21 -6.67 -15.14
N ASP A 32 -12.83 -6.36 -16.29
CA ASP A 32 -12.81 -5.02 -16.89
C ASP A 32 -13.45 -3.94 -16.01
N LYS A 33 -14.45 -4.30 -15.20
CA LYS A 33 -15.09 -3.36 -14.28
C LYS A 33 -14.12 -2.91 -13.19
N GLU A 34 -13.37 -3.83 -12.60
CA GLU A 34 -12.33 -3.51 -11.63
C GLU A 34 -11.18 -2.72 -12.27
N ARG A 35 -10.79 -3.08 -13.50
CA ARG A 35 -9.80 -2.34 -14.29
C ARG A 35 -10.19 -0.87 -14.46
N ALA A 36 -11.41 -0.61 -14.92
CA ALA A 36 -11.89 0.75 -15.13
C ALA A 36 -11.91 1.58 -13.82
N ILE A 37 -12.28 0.96 -12.69
CA ILE A 37 -12.26 1.63 -11.38
C ILE A 37 -10.83 1.94 -10.93
N ALA A 38 -9.90 0.99 -11.14
CA ALA A 38 -8.50 1.14 -10.79
C ALA A 38 -7.82 2.25 -11.62
N GLU A 39 -8.06 2.26 -12.93
CA GLU A 39 -7.51 3.26 -13.85
C GLU A 39 -8.02 4.66 -13.51
N LYS A 40 -9.32 4.81 -13.26
CA LYS A 40 -9.90 6.08 -12.81
C LYS A 40 -9.25 6.55 -11.51
N THR A 41 -9.12 5.67 -10.53
CA THR A 41 -8.52 6.01 -9.23
C THR A 41 -7.04 6.38 -9.37
N LYS A 42 -6.30 5.69 -10.25
CA LYS A 42 -4.91 6.02 -10.56
C LYS A 42 -4.80 7.40 -11.22
N ALA A 43 -5.67 7.72 -12.16
CA ALA A 43 -5.72 9.03 -12.81
C ALA A 43 -6.01 10.17 -11.82
N ASP A 44 -6.91 9.95 -10.85
CA ASP A 44 -7.19 10.92 -9.79
C ASP A 44 -5.94 11.17 -8.92
N VAL A 45 -5.16 10.12 -8.60
CA VAL A 45 -3.90 10.26 -7.86
C VAL A 45 -2.84 10.97 -8.68
N ILE A 46 -2.67 10.65 -9.97
CA ILE A 46 -1.75 11.36 -10.87
C ILE A 46 -2.09 12.85 -10.91
N THR A 47 -3.37 13.18 -11.03
CA THR A 47 -3.86 14.57 -11.02
C THR A 47 -3.55 15.26 -9.70
N GLN A 48 -3.61 14.54 -8.57
CA GLN A 48 -3.25 15.09 -7.26
C GLN A 48 -1.74 15.39 -7.13
N PHE A 49 -0.89 14.70 -7.89
CA PHE A 49 0.57 14.83 -7.82
C PHE A 49 1.21 15.05 -9.19
N PRO A 50 0.96 16.19 -9.85
CA PRO A 50 1.37 16.43 -11.24
C PRO A 50 2.89 16.42 -11.46
N ASN A 51 3.68 16.59 -10.38
CA ASN A 51 5.14 16.64 -10.42
C ASN A 51 5.80 15.35 -9.91
N LYS A 52 5.04 14.26 -9.75
CA LYS A 52 5.56 12.96 -9.29
C LYS A 52 5.00 11.85 -10.16
N ASP A 53 5.82 10.83 -10.40
CA ASP A 53 5.42 9.69 -11.19
C ASP A 53 4.76 8.60 -10.33
N VAL A 54 3.52 8.23 -10.67
CA VAL A 54 2.75 7.19 -9.97
C VAL A 54 3.06 5.84 -10.59
N VAL A 55 3.99 5.12 -9.97
CA VAL A 55 4.59 3.89 -10.52
C VAL A 55 3.74 2.63 -10.32
N THR A 56 2.61 2.73 -9.61
CA THR A 56 1.78 1.56 -9.27
C THR A 56 1.11 0.98 -10.52
N PRO A 57 1.44 -0.26 -10.94
CA PRO A 57 0.83 -0.90 -12.11
C PRO A 57 -0.57 -1.45 -11.81
N ILE A 58 -1.37 -1.63 -12.87
CA ILE A 58 -2.66 -2.32 -12.84
C ILE A 58 -2.50 -3.59 -13.67
N LEU A 59 -2.49 -4.74 -13.00
CA LEU A 59 -2.18 -6.06 -13.54
C LEU A 59 -3.41 -6.95 -13.50
N ASP A 60 -3.52 -7.90 -14.42
CA ASP A 60 -4.53 -8.95 -14.31
C ASP A 60 -4.25 -9.82 -13.08
N ALA A 61 -5.31 -10.18 -12.36
CA ALA A 61 -5.20 -11.13 -11.27
C ALA A 61 -4.70 -12.49 -11.79
N SER A 62 -3.73 -13.05 -11.09
CA SER A 62 -3.20 -14.40 -11.34
C SER A 62 -3.50 -15.30 -10.14
N THR A 63 -3.01 -16.54 -10.18
CA THR A 63 -3.19 -17.48 -9.08
C THR A 63 -2.67 -16.92 -7.76
N PHE A 64 -3.57 -16.73 -6.80
CA PHE A 64 -3.22 -16.38 -5.44
C PHE A 64 -2.96 -17.65 -4.62
N TYR A 65 -1.80 -17.73 -3.99
CA TYR A 65 -1.43 -18.82 -3.09
C TYR A 65 -1.60 -18.36 -1.64
N PRO A 66 -2.68 -18.76 -0.94
CA PRO A 66 -2.89 -18.31 0.42
C PRO A 66 -1.83 -18.90 1.35
N ILE A 67 -1.36 -18.09 2.30
CA ILE A 67 -0.47 -18.53 3.38
C ILE A 67 -1.21 -19.57 4.23
N LYS A 68 -0.62 -20.78 4.38
CA LYS A 68 -1.19 -21.94 5.07
C LYS A 68 -0.07 -22.75 5.77
N GLY A 69 -0.44 -23.80 6.50
CA GLY A 69 0.52 -24.71 7.13
C GLY A 69 1.41 -24.00 8.15
N ASP A 70 2.71 -24.27 8.09
CA ASP A 70 3.70 -23.72 9.03
C ASP A 70 3.86 -22.20 8.95
N GLU A 71 3.33 -21.56 7.89
CA GLU A 71 3.39 -20.11 7.69
C GLU A 71 2.13 -19.37 8.20
N ILE A 72 1.14 -20.08 8.76
CA ILE A 72 -0.15 -19.49 9.18
C ILE A 72 0.00 -18.33 10.19
N GLY A 73 1.14 -18.24 10.88
CA GLY A 73 1.49 -17.15 11.78
C GLY A 73 1.53 -15.77 11.11
N HIS A 74 1.71 -15.69 9.79
CA HIS A 74 1.66 -14.42 9.05
C HIS A 74 0.25 -13.84 8.94
N GLN A 75 -0.79 -14.69 8.96
CA GLN A 75 -2.18 -14.23 8.91
C GLN A 75 -2.52 -13.46 10.20
N ASP A 76 -3.09 -12.27 10.05
CA ASP A 76 -3.41 -11.35 11.16
C ASP A 76 -2.21 -10.99 12.05
N PHE A 77 -0.97 -11.03 11.54
CA PHE A 77 0.23 -10.78 12.33
C PHE A 77 0.17 -9.46 13.13
N TYR A 78 -0.34 -8.38 12.54
CA TYR A 78 -0.47 -7.08 13.21
C TYR A 78 -1.42 -7.10 14.42
N LYS A 79 -2.41 -8.01 14.45
CA LYS A 79 -3.33 -8.22 15.57
C LYS A 79 -2.73 -9.17 16.61
N LYS A 80 -2.11 -10.27 16.14
CA LYS A 80 -1.55 -11.33 17.00
C LYS A 80 -0.25 -10.92 17.69
N SER A 81 0.53 -10.03 17.08
CA SER A 81 1.81 -9.54 17.60
C SER A 81 1.90 -8.00 17.55
N PRO A 82 0.99 -7.28 18.23
CA PRO A 82 0.81 -5.84 18.04
C PRO A 82 2.02 -5.02 18.50
N VAL A 83 2.73 -5.46 19.54
CA VAL A 83 3.94 -4.77 20.04
C VAL A 83 5.07 -4.86 19.00
N ARG A 84 5.35 -6.08 18.52
CA ARG A 84 6.38 -6.31 17.48
C ARG A 84 6.04 -5.55 16.20
N TYR A 85 4.79 -5.60 15.76
CA TYR A 85 4.34 -4.88 14.58
C TYR A 85 4.49 -3.36 14.74
N LYS A 86 4.07 -2.78 15.87
CA LYS A 86 4.21 -1.33 16.13
C LYS A 86 5.68 -0.89 16.13
N PHE A 87 6.55 -1.64 16.82
CA PHE A 87 7.98 -1.35 16.88
C PHE A 87 8.61 -1.37 15.48
N TYR A 88 8.34 -2.42 14.71
CA TYR A 88 8.79 -2.53 13.33
C TYR A 88 8.25 -1.40 12.45
N ARG A 89 6.94 -1.12 12.49
CA ARG A 89 6.31 -0.04 11.70
C ARG A 89 6.96 1.32 11.97
N TRP A 90 7.21 1.62 13.24
CA TRP A 90 7.84 2.87 13.66
C TRP A 90 9.27 2.99 13.12
N ASN A 91 10.10 1.96 13.35
CA ASN A 91 11.49 1.95 12.90
C ASN A 91 11.62 1.94 11.37
N CYS A 92 10.63 1.38 10.67
CA CYS A 92 10.59 1.35 9.21
C CYS A 92 10.29 2.71 8.57
N GLY A 93 9.93 3.74 9.37
CA GLY A 93 9.67 5.08 8.85
C GLY A 93 8.34 5.24 8.13
N ARG A 94 7.42 4.28 8.28
CA ARG A 94 6.19 4.19 7.47
C ARG A 94 5.30 5.42 7.66
N ASP A 95 5.06 5.82 8.90
CA ASP A 95 4.13 6.91 9.19
C ASP A 95 4.70 8.27 8.78
N GLN A 96 6.02 8.44 8.91
CA GLN A 96 6.74 9.63 8.44
C GLN A 96 6.58 9.77 6.92
N ARG A 97 6.87 8.70 6.18
CA ARG A 97 6.76 8.71 4.72
C ARG A 97 5.33 8.96 4.24
N LEU A 98 4.35 8.33 4.88
CA LEU A 98 2.94 8.56 4.53
C LEU A 98 2.51 10.00 4.81
N LYS A 99 3.02 10.62 5.89
CA LYS A 99 2.76 12.02 6.18
C LYS A 99 3.40 12.95 5.13
N GLU A 100 4.61 12.66 4.67
CA GLU A 100 5.26 13.42 3.59
C GLU A 100 4.50 13.33 2.27
N THR A 101 4.07 12.11 1.90
CA THR A 101 3.38 11.84 0.64
C THR A 101 1.94 12.38 0.65
N TRP A 102 1.20 12.16 1.74
CA TRP A 102 -0.25 12.35 1.78
C TRP A 102 -0.74 13.43 2.76
N GLY A 103 0.15 14.01 3.57
CA GLY A 103 -0.20 15.02 4.57
C GLY A 103 -1.26 14.55 5.56
N ASP A 104 -2.24 15.41 5.82
CA ASP A 104 -3.32 15.16 6.78
C ASP A 104 -4.19 13.94 6.42
N LYS A 105 -4.27 13.57 5.13
CA LYS A 105 -4.98 12.35 4.70
C LYS A 105 -4.39 11.10 5.37
N ALA A 106 -3.08 11.07 5.59
CA ALA A 106 -2.41 9.96 6.27
C ALA A 106 -2.55 10.02 7.80
N MET A 107 -2.86 11.15 8.42
CA MET A 107 -2.93 11.27 9.87
C MET A 107 -4.31 10.94 10.44
N GLY A 108 -5.34 10.93 9.60
CA GLY A 108 -6.73 10.93 10.04
C GLY A 108 -7.11 12.31 10.55
N LYS A 109 -8.38 12.72 10.40
CA LYS A 109 -8.81 14.02 10.92
C LYS A 109 -8.58 14.04 12.44
N ILE A 110 -7.66 14.89 12.90
CA ILE A 110 -7.67 15.36 14.28
C ILE A 110 -8.96 16.18 14.38
N LYS A 111 -9.97 15.62 15.06
CA LYS A 111 -11.07 16.42 15.58
C LYS A 111 -10.67 16.94 16.94
#